data_AF-A0A0Q4DNG8-F1
#
_entry.id   AF-A0A0Q4DNG8-F1
#
_cell.length_a   1.000
_cell.length_b   1.000
_cell.length_c   1.000
_cell.angle_alpha   90.00
_cell.angle_beta   90.00
_cell.angle_gamma   90.00
#
_symmetry.space_group_name_H-M   'P 1'
#
loop_
_entity.id
_entity.type
_entity.pdbx_description
1 polymer ?
#
loop_
_entity_poly.entity_id
_entity_poly.type
_entity_poly.pdbx_seq_one_letter_code
_entity_poly.pdbx_strand_id
1 'polypeptide(L)'
;MSSLDDSLVSDAIVRYIGEDRSPFPLDEISAVRKAHANEGLELTSMIVQTLVRSEAITPEEVAPSDDGLRERLYEKLRALFPGLSEQAVRAIAWRWGFLNLR
;
A
#
# COMPACT_ATOMS: atom_id res chain seq x y z
N MET A 1 10.28 -2.27 20.14
CA MET A 1 9.93 -1.98 18.73
C MET A 1 9.61 -0.51 18.69
N SER A 2 10.41 0.29 18.02
CA SER A 2 10.07 1.70 17.80
C SER A 2 8.86 1.68 16.86
N SER A 3 7.67 2.03 17.34
CA SER A 3 6.53 2.15 16.42
C SER A 3 6.68 3.48 15.74
N LEU A 4 7.25 3.48 14.52
CA LEU A 4 7.16 4.64 13.64
C LEU A 4 5.70 5.08 13.54
N ASP A 5 5.49 6.39 13.50
CA ASP A 5 4.17 6.98 13.36
C ASP A 5 3.49 6.46 12.09
N ASP A 6 2.23 6.05 12.21
CA ASP A 6 1.40 5.59 11.09
C ASP A 6 1.32 6.64 9.98
N SER A 7 1.45 7.93 10.32
CA SER A 7 1.53 9.02 9.34
C SER A 7 2.79 8.93 8.46
N LEU A 8 3.95 8.62 9.05
CA LEU A 8 5.21 8.40 8.33
C LEU A 8 5.15 7.15 7.46
N VAL A 9 4.60 6.07 7.99
CA VAL A 9 4.43 4.82 7.23
C VAL A 9 3.50 5.06 6.04
N SER A 10 2.41 5.80 6.23
CA SER A 10 1.46 6.15 5.17
C SER A 10 2.11 6.95 4.03
N ASP A 11 2.82 8.03 4.35
CA ASP A 11 3.52 8.83 3.34
C ASP A 11 4.59 8.00 2.61
N ALA A 12 5.33 7.16 3.34
CA ALA A 12 6.34 6.28 2.77
C ALA A 12 5.73 5.27 1.77
N ILE A 13 4.55 4.70 2.06
CA ILE A 13 3.85 3.79 1.15
C ILE A 13 3.42 4.51 -0.13
N VAL A 14 2.81 5.69 -0.02
CA VAL A 14 2.37 6.48 -1.19
C VAL A 14 3.56 6.82 -2.09
N ARG A 15 4.69 7.24 -1.48
CA ARG A 15 5.93 7.50 -2.21
C ARG A 15 6.52 6.25 -2.82
N TYR A 16 6.52 5.12 -2.13
CA TYR A 16 7.04 3.88 -2.69
C TYR A 16 6.25 3.46 -3.94
N ILE A 17 4.91 3.45 -3.83
CA ILE A 17 4.03 2.99 -4.91
C ILE A 17 3.99 3.98 -6.07
N GLY A 18 4.09 5.28 -5.78
CA GLY A 18 4.06 6.32 -6.82
C GLY A 18 2.65 6.65 -7.32
N GLU A 19 1.63 6.47 -6.48
CA GLU A 19 0.28 6.96 -6.75
C GLU A 19 0.34 8.46 -7.10
N ASP A 20 -0.41 8.88 -8.12
CA ASP A 20 -0.42 10.23 -8.74
C ASP A 20 0.87 10.70 -9.44
N ARG A 21 1.98 9.96 -9.34
CA ARG A 21 3.26 10.32 -9.98
C ARG A 21 3.56 9.51 -11.25
N SER A 22 2.80 8.44 -11.49
CA SER A 22 3.01 7.53 -12.61
C SER A 22 1.69 6.87 -13.03
N PRO A 23 1.50 6.53 -14.32
CA PRO A 23 0.34 5.75 -14.77
C PRO A 23 0.39 4.27 -14.33
N PHE A 24 1.51 3.80 -13.77
CA PHE A 24 1.70 2.46 -13.21
C PHE A 24 2.48 2.50 -11.90
N PRO A 25 2.30 1.53 -10.98
CA PRO A 25 3.07 1.44 -9.74
C PRO A 25 4.59 1.42 -10.03
N LEU A 26 5.36 2.18 -9.24
CA LEU A 26 6.80 2.39 -9.45
C LEU A 26 7.69 1.49 -8.59
N ASP A 27 7.25 1.17 -7.36
CA ASP A 27 8.03 0.42 -6.36
C ASP A 27 9.40 1.05 -6.04
N GLU A 28 9.44 2.39 -5.92
CA GLU A 28 10.68 3.17 -5.85
C GLU A 28 11.14 3.40 -4.39
N ILE A 29 11.96 2.49 -3.85
CA ILE A 29 12.49 2.65 -2.48
C ILE A 29 13.41 3.87 -2.32
N SER A 30 14.05 4.34 -3.39
CA SER A 30 14.86 5.57 -3.35
C SER A 30 14.02 6.80 -3.06
N ALA A 31 12.74 6.85 -3.47
CA ALA A 31 11.85 7.96 -3.15
C ALA A 31 11.56 8.03 -1.64
N VAL A 32 11.43 6.88 -0.99
CA VAL A 32 11.23 6.78 0.47
C VAL A 32 12.47 7.22 1.23
N ARG A 33 13.64 6.67 0.86
CA ARG A 33 14.91 6.99 1.54
C ARG A 33 15.33 8.45 1.39
N LYS A 34 14.96 9.10 0.28
CA LYS A 34 15.19 10.54 0.08
C LYS A 34 14.27 11.40 0.95
N ALA A 35 13.01 10.99 1.14
CA ALA A 35 12.03 11.74 1.93
C ALA A 35 12.22 11.53 3.45
N HIS A 36 12.61 10.33 3.85
CA HIS A 36 12.74 9.89 5.24
C HIS A 36 14.15 9.35 5.49
N ALA A 37 15.15 10.23 5.50
CA ALA A 37 16.55 9.82 5.52
C ALA A 37 16.97 9.11 6.82
N ASN A 38 16.36 9.45 7.96
CA ASN A 38 16.71 8.87 9.25
C ASN A 38 15.98 7.53 9.50
N GLU A 39 14.76 7.40 8.98
CA GLU A 39 13.86 6.27 9.20
C GLU A 39 13.82 5.29 8.02
N GLY A 40 14.50 5.62 6.91
CA GLY A 40 14.31 4.97 5.61
C GLY A 40 14.53 3.45 5.61
N LEU A 41 15.44 2.92 6.44
CA LEU A 41 15.64 1.47 6.56
C LEU A 41 14.50 0.78 7.31
N GLU A 42 14.01 1.39 8.39
CA GLU A 42 12.88 0.86 9.15
C GLU A 42 11.59 0.95 8.34
N LEU A 43 11.36 2.08 7.66
CA LEU A 43 10.26 2.25 6.71
C LEU A 43 10.32 1.25 5.55
N THR A 44 11.51 0.92 5.04
CA THR A 44 11.65 -0.13 4.00
C THR A 44 11.05 -1.44 4.48
N SER A 45 11.35 -1.84 5.73
CA SER A 45 10.84 -3.10 6.30
C SER A 45 9.33 -3.06 6.49
N MET A 46 8.79 -1.94 6.97
CA MET A 46 7.34 -1.75 7.16
C MET A 46 6.57 -1.76 5.82
N ILE A 47 7.12 -1.13 4.78
CA ILE A 47 6.54 -1.16 3.43
C ILE A 47 6.49 -2.59 2.92
N VAL A 48 7.62 -3.33 2.97
CA VAL A 48 7.66 -4.71 2.49
C VAL A 48 6.65 -5.59 3.22
N GLN A 49 6.57 -5.49 4.54
CA GLN A 49 5.59 -6.24 5.33
C GLN A 49 4.14 -5.88 4.95
N THR A 50 3.86 -4.60 4.73
CA THR A 50 2.53 -4.12 4.29
C THR A 50 2.17 -4.71 2.93
N LEU A 51 3.11 -4.67 1.97
CA LEU A 51 2.87 -5.17 0.63
C LEU A 51 2.66 -6.68 0.60
N VAL A 52 3.50 -7.45 1.29
CA VAL A 52 3.34 -8.91 1.42
C VAL A 52 1.95 -9.26 1.98
N ARG A 53 1.49 -8.54 3.01
CA ARG A 53 0.15 -8.75 3.58
C ARG A 53 -0.97 -8.37 2.61
N SER A 54 -0.78 -7.30 1.82
CA SER A 54 -1.77 -6.88 0.81
C SER A 54 -1.84 -7.87 -0.36
N GLU A 55 -0.70 -8.41 -0.79
CA GLU A 55 -0.60 -9.38 -1.89
C GLU A 55 -1.16 -10.76 -1.52
N ALA A 56 -1.27 -11.06 -0.23
CA ALA A 56 -1.94 -12.27 0.25
C ALA A 56 -3.48 -12.23 0.09
N ILE A 57 -4.06 -11.06 -0.23
CA ILE A 57 -5.47 -10.95 -0.60
C ILE A 57 -5.67 -11.61 -1.96
N THR A 58 -6.51 -12.62 -2.00
CA THR A 58 -6.91 -13.32 -3.24
C THR A 58 -8.06 -12.59 -3.94
N PRO A 59 -8.19 -12.69 -5.27
CA PRO A 59 -9.32 -12.09 -6.00
C PRO A 59 -10.68 -12.55 -5.47
N GLU A 60 -10.83 -13.82 -5.10
CA GLU A 60 -12.09 -14.40 -4.61
C GLU A 60 -12.54 -13.75 -3.29
N GLU A 61 -11.60 -13.30 -2.45
CA GLU A 61 -11.88 -12.60 -1.21
C GLU A 61 -12.47 -11.20 -1.40
N VAL A 62 -12.32 -10.63 -2.60
CA VAL A 62 -12.82 -9.28 -2.96
C VAL A 62 -13.74 -9.30 -4.18
N ALA A 63 -13.96 -10.48 -4.77
CA ALA A 63 -14.78 -10.67 -5.96
C ALA A 63 -15.35 -12.10 -6.08
N PRO A 64 -16.49 -12.41 -5.43
CA PRO A 64 -17.46 -13.32 -6.02
C PRO A 64 -18.36 -12.48 -6.93
N SER A 65 -18.12 -12.61 -8.23
CA SER A 65 -19.07 -12.43 -9.34
C SER A 65 -19.57 -11.07 -9.85
N ASP A 66 -19.64 -9.94 -9.14
CA ASP A 66 -20.18 -8.70 -9.78
C ASP A 66 -19.73 -7.40 -9.08
N ASP A 67 -19.92 -6.26 -9.77
CA ASP A 67 -19.62 -4.86 -9.42
C ASP A 67 -19.36 -4.57 -7.93
N GLY A 68 -18.26 -3.85 -7.66
CA GLY A 68 -17.85 -3.46 -6.29
C GLY A 68 -16.51 -4.03 -5.84
N LEU A 69 -15.65 -4.47 -6.76
CA LEU A 69 -14.31 -4.98 -6.43
C LEU A 69 -13.47 -3.91 -5.72
N ARG A 70 -13.48 -2.68 -6.23
CA ARG A 70 -12.65 -1.59 -5.70
C ARG A 70 -13.03 -1.24 -4.28
N GLU A 71 -14.34 -1.14 -4.01
CA GLU A 71 -14.90 -0.83 -2.70
C GLU A 71 -14.58 -1.94 -1.70
N ARG A 72 -14.78 -3.21 -2.08
CA ARG A 72 -14.45 -4.36 -1.20
C ARG A 72 -12.96 -4.49 -0.91
N LEU A 73 -12.12 -4.29 -1.93
CA LEU A 73 -10.67 -4.27 -1.75
C LEU A 73 -10.25 -3.14 -0.81
N TYR A 74 -10.82 -1.94 -1.00
CA TYR A 74 -10.56 -0.81 -0.13
C TYR A 74 -10.95 -1.09 1.33
N GLU A 75 -12.16 -1.59 1.58
CA GLU A 75 -12.63 -1.94 2.94
C GLU A 75 -11.77 -3.04 3.57
N LYS A 76 -11.39 -4.07 2.80
CA LYS A 76 -10.52 -5.15 3.28
C LYS A 76 -9.13 -4.62 3.65
N LEU A 77 -8.56 -3.74 2.83
CA LEU A 77 -7.27 -3.11 3.13
C LEU A 77 -7.36 -2.18 4.34
N ARG A 78 -8.44 -1.41 4.49
CA ARG A 78 -8.69 -0.58 5.69
C ARG A 78 -8.75 -1.43 6.96
N ALA A 79 -9.41 -2.58 6.91
CA ALA A 79 -9.48 -3.51 8.03
C ALA A 79 -8.12 -4.15 8.35
N LEU A 80 -7.30 -4.44 7.34
CA LEU A 80 -5.95 -5.02 7.52
C LEU A 80 -4.94 -4.01 8.06
N PHE A 81 -5.12 -2.72 7.75
CA PHE A 81 -4.19 -1.65 8.06
C PHE A 81 -4.90 -0.43 8.68
N PRO A 82 -5.48 -0.55 9.89
CA PRO A 82 -6.32 0.49 10.48
C PRO A 82 -5.59 1.80 10.81
N GLY A 83 -4.25 1.77 10.92
CA GLY A 83 -3.43 2.97 11.13
C GLY A 83 -3.14 3.75 9.86
N LEU A 84 -3.26 3.14 8.68
CA LEU A 84 -2.88 3.79 7.43
C LEU A 84 -3.88 4.86 7.01
N SER A 85 -3.35 5.92 6.40
CA SER A 85 -4.16 6.94 5.77
C SER A 85 -4.97 6.38 4.60
N GLU A 86 -6.10 7.02 4.30
CA GLU A 86 -6.92 6.67 3.14
C GLU A 86 -6.13 6.70 1.83
N GLN A 87 -5.20 7.64 1.66
CA GLN A 87 -4.36 7.70 0.48
C GLN A 87 -3.41 6.50 0.40
N ALA A 88 -2.77 6.10 1.51
CA ALA A 88 -1.92 4.92 1.52
C ALA A 88 -2.72 3.63 1.19
N VAL A 89 -3.94 3.51 1.72
CA VAL A 89 -4.84 2.40 1.39
C VAL A 89 -5.21 2.39 -0.10
N ARG A 90 -5.52 3.55 -0.69
CA ARG A 90 -5.80 3.65 -2.13
C ARG A 90 -4.59 3.29 -2.99
N ALA A 91 -3.40 3.77 -2.64
CA ALA A 91 -2.16 3.42 -3.33
C ALA A 91 -1.94 1.89 -3.34
N ILE A 92 -2.14 1.23 -2.19
CA ILE A 92 -2.03 -0.22 -2.08
C ILE A 92 -3.09 -0.91 -2.95
N ALA A 93 -4.35 -0.46 -2.90
CA ALA A 93 -5.44 -1.03 -3.70
C ALA A 93 -5.16 -0.91 -5.20
N TRP A 94 -4.66 0.24 -5.65
CA TRP A 94 -4.27 0.49 -7.02
C TRP A 94 -3.15 -0.43 -7.48
N ARG A 95 -2.07 -0.56 -6.69
CA ARG A 95 -0.98 -1.49 -6.98
C ARG A 95 -1.44 -2.94 -7.02
N TRP A 96 -2.23 -3.37 -6.04
CA TRP A 96 -2.78 -4.73 -6.01
C TRP A 96 -3.62 -5.01 -7.27
N GLY A 97 -4.49 -4.07 -7.67
CA GLY A 97 -5.30 -4.21 -8.88
C GLY A 97 -4.45 -4.35 -10.14
N PHE A 98 -3.37 -3.56 -10.26
CA PHE A 98 -2.43 -3.66 -11.38
C PHE A 98 -1.70 -5.01 -11.48
N LEU A 99 -1.46 -5.67 -10.35
CA LEU A 99 -0.77 -6.96 -10.29
C LEU A 99 -1.71 -8.15 -10.49
N ASN A 100 -2.96 -8.06 -10.01
CA ASN A 100 -3.85 -9.23 -9.90
C ASN A 100 -5.04 -9.24 -10.87
N LEU A 101 -5.38 -8.11 -11.52
CA LEU A 101 -6.55 -7.99 -12.40
C LEU A 101 -6.19 -7.81 -13.88
N ARG A 102 -5.02 -8.31 -14.30
CA ARG A 102 -4.60 -8.26 -15.70
C ARG A 102 -5.34 -9.25 -16.57
#